data_AF-A0A6A5SC50-F1
#
_entry.id   AF-A0A6A5SC50-F1
#
_cell.length_a   1.000
_cell.length_b   1.000
_cell.length_c   1.000
_cell.angle_alpha   90.00
_cell.angle_beta   90.00
_cell.angle_gamma   90.00
#
_symmetry.space_group_name_H-M   'P 1'
#
loop_
_entity.id
_entity.type
_entity.pdbx_description
1 polymer ?
#
loop_
_entity_poly.entity_id
_entity_poly.type
_entity_poly.pdbx_seq_one_letter_code
_entity_poly.pdbx_strand_id
1 'polypeptide(L)'
;MAQAASIVVSGASLAALVLQPAWRASLVAALTRWTGYNAPGGLWRIAAILLALANLKNLPFVWHLRFCRAFFYQLYLQPTPIPPHALFQPIITSTRTPFLEMDYNMHKSNSTYFSDMDISRTHLFTALIRNAIRKNNRSNGAKKSVVAGAVGATEGTRGTHIIALGGVSCLFKKEILPYKKYEMWTRLLCWDRKWFYLVTHLVKPGVGQPSTWTLQPWKRAKKGGEIVDPEKLKSAVYATAIAKYVIKRGRITVPPEQALLDADMIPVKPDGWVYQAETSENGHANGDTNGVLPKVVEAEEWNWDIIEAERLRGLTVATKFAEMDGMHDFFDGGKDGVLGEFADLLY
;
A
#
# COMPACT_ATOMS: atom_id res chain seq x y z
N MET A 1 -43.47 6.37 -7.37
CA MET A 1 -43.99 5.02 -7.68
C MET A 1 -43.49 4.44 -9.01
N ALA A 2 -43.03 5.24 -9.99
CA ALA A 2 -42.56 4.73 -11.29
C ALA A 2 -41.21 3.96 -11.27
N GLN A 3 -40.29 4.26 -10.35
CA GLN A 3 -38.98 3.58 -10.27
C GLN A 3 -39.05 2.17 -9.65
N ALA A 4 -40.02 1.90 -8.77
CA ALA A 4 -40.18 0.58 -8.16
C ALA A 4 -40.74 -0.46 -9.17
N ALA A 5 -41.60 -0.02 -10.09
CA ALA A 5 -42.15 -0.87 -11.15
C ALA A 5 -41.08 -1.29 -12.18
N SER A 6 -40.14 -0.41 -12.50
CA SER A 6 -39.04 -0.69 -13.44
C SER A 6 -38.07 -1.79 -12.95
N ILE A 7 -37.78 -1.83 -11.65
CA ILE A 7 -36.86 -2.82 -11.06
C ILE A 7 -37.51 -4.21 -10.99
N VAL A 8 -38.81 -4.27 -10.65
CA VAL A 8 -39.55 -5.54 -10.58
C VAL A 8 -39.74 -6.15 -11.98
N VAL A 9 -40.03 -5.33 -13.00
CA VAL A 9 -40.15 -5.79 -14.40
C VAL A 9 -38.80 -6.26 -14.95
N SER A 10 -37.68 -5.62 -14.57
CA SER A 10 -36.34 -6.03 -14.97
C SER A 10 -35.90 -7.35 -14.31
N GLY A 11 -36.22 -7.54 -13.02
CA GLY A 11 -35.95 -8.77 -12.28
C GLY A 11 -36.80 -9.96 -12.76
N ALA A 12 -38.08 -9.73 -13.07
CA ALA A 12 -38.98 -10.75 -13.62
C ALA A 12 -38.57 -11.15 -15.06
N SER A 13 -38.11 -10.21 -15.87
CA SER A 13 -37.61 -10.46 -17.23
C SER A 13 -36.32 -11.29 -17.23
N LEU A 14 -35.40 -11.01 -16.31
CA LEU A 14 -34.19 -11.82 -16.11
C LEU A 14 -34.51 -13.23 -15.59
N ALA A 15 -35.44 -13.35 -14.64
CA ALA A 15 -35.89 -14.65 -14.15
C ALA A 15 -36.57 -15.47 -15.26
N ALA A 16 -37.42 -14.85 -16.08
CA ALA A 16 -38.09 -15.49 -17.21
C ALA A 16 -37.10 -15.95 -18.30
N LEU A 17 -36.05 -15.16 -18.58
CA LEU A 17 -34.98 -15.55 -19.52
C LEU A 17 -34.17 -16.74 -18.99
N VAL A 18 -33.89 -16.78 -17.69
CA VAL A 18 -33.20 -17.90 -17.02
C VAL A 18 -34.09 -19.14 -16.89
N LEU A 19 -35.42 -19.00 -16.96
CA LEU A 19 -36.41 -20.08 -16.96
C LEU A 19 -36.67 -20.68 -18.35
N GLN A 20 -36.24 -20.03 -19.43
CA GLN A 20 -36.42 -20.55 -20.79
C GLN A 20 -35.60 -21.85 -21.02
N PRO A 21 -36.25 -22.95 -21.47
CA PRO A 21 -35.59 -24.25 -21.66
C PRO A 21 -34.40 -24.19 -22.63
N ALA A 22 -34.48 -23.38 -23.70
CA ALA A 22 -33.42 -23.23 -24.70
C ALA A 22 -32.19 -22.49 -24.14
N TRP A 23 -32.41 -21.47 -23.30
CA TRP A 23 -31.34 -20.75 -22.61
C TRP A 23 -30.68 -21.65 -21.57
N ARG A 24 -31.47 -22.37 -20.76
CA ARG A 24 -30.96 -23.38 -19.83
C ARG A 24 -30.17 -24.46 -20.55
N ALA A 25 -30.66 -25.00 -21.67
CA ALA A 25 -29.96 -26.00 -22.46
C ALA A 25 -28.64 -25.46 -23.04
N SER A 26 -28.61 -24.20 -23.48
CA SER A 26 -27.40 -23.55 -24.00
C SER A 26 -26.38 -23.24 -22.91
N LEU A 27 -26.84 -22.80 -21.74
CA LEU A 27 -26.02 -22.51 -20.57
C LEU A 27 -25.47 -23.81 -19.95
N VAL A 28 -26.31 -24.85 -19.87
CA VAL A 28 -25.90 -26.21 -19.48
C VAL A 28 -24.94 -26.76 -20.51
N ALA A 29 -25.18 -26.65 -21.82
CA ALA A 29 -24.24 -27.12 -22.85
C ALA A 29 -22.90 -26.38 -22.80
N ALA A 30 -22.90 -25.06 -22.56
CA ALA A 30 -21.69 -24.26 -22.36
C ALA A 30 -20.95 -24.69 -21.08
N LEU A 31 -21.67 -24.88 -19.98
CA LEU A 31 -21.14 -25.39 -18.72
C LEU A 31 -20.59 -26.80 -18.89
N THR A 32 -21.30 -27.72 -19.55
CA THR A 32 -20.84 -29.10 -19.81
C THR A 32 -19.60 -29.09 -20.70
N ARG A 33 -19.52 -28.19 -21.70
CA ARG A 33 -18.34 -28.03 -22.56
C ARG A 33 -17.13 -27.46 -21.82
N TRP A 34 -17.33 -26.50 -20.91
CA TRP A 34 -16.24 -25.86 -20.16
C TRP A 34 -15.79 -26.65 -18.94
N THR A 35 -16.72 -27.23 -18.20
CA THR A 35 -16.44 -27.98 -16.97
C THR A 35 -16.14 -29.45 -17.24
N GLY A 36 -16.62 -29.99 -18.37
CA GLY A 36 -16.58 -31.42 -18.63
C GLY A 36 -17.39 -32.22 -17.60
N TYR A 37 -18.44 -31.65 -17.00
CA TYR A 37 -19.20 -32.29 -15.90
C TYR A 37 -19.65 -33.74 -16.21
N ASN A 38 -20.02 -34.03 -17.47
CA ASN A 38 -20.41 -35.37 -17.93
C ASN A 38 -19.24 -36.25 -18.41
N ALA A 39 -18.00 -35.75 -18.38
CA ALA A 39 -16.80 -36.51 -18.71
C ALA A 39 -16.15 -37.09 -17.43
N PRO A 40 -15.40 -38.21 -17.53
CA PRO A 40 -14.66 -38.76 -16.40
C PRO A 40 -13.76 -37.67 -15.77
N GLY A 41 -13.96 -37.39 -14.48
CA GLY A 41 -13.22 -36.35 -13.74
C GLY A 41 -13.81 -34.93 -13.82
N GLY A 42 -14.99 -34.73 -14.41
CA GLY A 42 -15.67 -33.42 -14.47
C GLY A 42 -15.87 -32.74 -13.11
N LEU A 43 -16.25 -33.51 -12.09
CA LEU A 43 -16.38 -33.02 -10.70
C LEU A 43 -15.05 -32.49 -10.14
N TRP A 44 -13.94 -33.18 -10.39
CA TRP A 44 -12.61 -32.75 -9.97
C TRP A 44 -12.15 -31.47 -10.68
N ARG A 45 -12.50 -31.32 -11.97
CA ARG A 45 -12.24 -30.07 -12.70
C ARG A 45 -13.01 -28.90 -12.12
N ILE A 46 -14.29 -29.08 -11.80
CA ILE A 46 -15.11 -28.05 -11.14
C ILE A 46 -14.52 -27.71 -9.77
N ALA A 47 -14.18 -28.71 -8.96
CA ALA A 47 -13.55 -28.49 -7.67
C ALA A 47 -12.23 -27.72 -7.79
N ALA A 48 -11.39 -28.06 -8.76
CA ALA A 48 -10.14 -27.35 -9.03
C ALA A 48 -10.38 -25.89 -9.46
N ILE A 49 -11.36 -25.63 -10.32
CA ILE A 49 -11.74 -24.27 -10.75
C ILE A 49 -12.25 -23.47 -9.54
N LEU A 50 -13.13 -24.05 -8.73
CA LEU A 50 -13.65 -23.38 -7.52
C LEU A 50 -12.51 -23.08 -6.53
N LEU A 51 -11.59 -24.02 -6.32
CA LEU A 51 -10.42 -23.82 -5.48
C LEU A 51 -9.51 -22.70 -6.02
N ALA A 52 -9.28 -22.67 -7.33
CA ALA A 52 -8.50 -21.62 -8.01
C ALA A 52 -9.17 -20.25 -7.89
N LEU A 53 -10.50 -20.16 -8.05
CA LEU A 53 -11.25 -18.91 -7.88
C LEU A 53 -11.28 -18.44 -6.43
N ALA A 54 -11.47 -19.36 -5.48
CA ALA A 54 -11.42 -19.07 -4.05
C ALA A 54 -10.03 -18.55 -3.62
N ASN A 55 -8.98 -18.98 -4.33
CA ASN A 55 -7.60 -18.59 -4.10
C ASN A 55 -6.98 -17.81 -5.26
N LEU A 56 -7.79 -17.01 -5.96
CA LEU A 56 -7.36 -16.27 -7.15
C LEU A 56 -6.08 -15.45 -6.87
N LYS A 57 -5.96 -14.89 -5.67
CA LYS A 57 -4.82 -14.09 -5.22
C LYS A 57 -3.49 -14.87 -5.21
N ASN A 58 -3.55 -16.18 -5.04
CA ASN A 58 -2.40 -17.08 -4.92
C ASN A 58 -2.02 -17.74 -6.25
N LEU A 59 -2.79 -17.53 -7.32
CA LEU A 59 -2.44 -18.08 -8.63
C LEU A 59 -1.17 -17.39 -9.18
N PRO A 60 -0.37 -18.11 -9.99
CA PRO A 60 0.80 -17.53 -10.63
C PRO A 60 0.50 -16.20 -11.32
N PHE A 61 1.43 -15.26 -11.24
CA PHE A 61 1.34 -13.91 -11.81
C PHE A 61 0.23 -12.99 -11.28
N VAL A 62 -0.73 -13.46 -10.48
CA VAL A 62 -1.81 -12.59 -9.98
C VAL A 62 -1.27 -11.50 -9.04
N TRP A 63 -0.23 -11.79 -8.25
CA TRP A 63 0.47 -10.74 -7.51
C TRP A 63 1.03 -9.63 -8.42
N HIS A 64 1.69 -10.00 -9.53
CA HIS A 64 2.23 -9.05 -10.50
C HIS A 64 1.11 -8.23 -11.15
N LEU A 65 -0.02 -8.87 -11.51
CA LEU A 65 -1.19 -8.18 -12.03
C LEU A 65 -1.73 -7.15 -11.04
N ARG A 66 -1.83 -7.51 -9.74
CA ARG A 66 -2.27 -6.59 -8.68
C ARG A 66 -1.32 -5.40 -8.55
N PHE A 67 -0.01 -5.66 -8.60
CA PHE A 67 1.02 -4.62 -8.55
C PHE A 67 0.92 -3.68 -9.76
N CYS A 68 0.96 -4.22 -10.98
CA CYS A 68 0.86 -3.46 -12.22
C CYS A 68 -0.44 -2.68 -12.31
N ARG A 69 -1.56 -3.24 -11.86
CA ARG A 69 -2.86 -2.55 -11.79
C ARG A 69 -2.79 -1.36 -10.84
N ALA A 70 -2.22 -1.53 -9.65
CA ALA A 70 -2.07 -0.46 -8.67
C ALA A 70 -1.17 0.68 -9.19
N PHE A 71 0.00 0.29 -9.73
CA PHE A 71 0.97 1.21 -10.33
C PHE A 71 0.37 1.97 -11.51
N PHE A 72 -0.18 1.26 -12.50
CA PHE A 72 -0.77 1.86 -13.71
C PHE A 72 -1.95 2.76 -13.37
N TYR A 73 -2.82 2.33 -12.45
CA TYR A 73 -3.96 3.14 -12.03
C TYR A 73 -3.51 4.48 -11.45
N GLN A 74 -2.55 4.46 -10.52
CA GLN A 74 -2.06 5.69 -9.92
C GLN A 74 -1.26 6.52 -10.93
N LEU A 75 -0.47 5.91 -11.81
CA LEU A 75 0.36 6.66 -12.73
C LEU A 75 -0.43 7.28 -13.89
N TYR A 76 -1.49 6.63 -14.38
CA TYR A 76 -2.18 7.02 -15.62
C TYR A 76 -3.68 7.26 -15.48
N LEU A 77 -4.39 6.48 -14.67
CA LEU A 77 -5.86 6.48 -14.64
C LEU A 77 -6.47 7.33 -13.54
N GLN A 78 -5.74 7.65 -12.46
CA GLN A 78 -6.26 8.43 -11.36
C GLN A 78 -6.51 9.88 -11.81
N PRO A 79 -7.78 10.31 -12.00
CA PRO A 79 -8.10 11.62 -12.58
C PRO A 79 -7.68 12.80 -11.70
N THR A 80 -7.69 12.65 -10.38
CA THR A 80 -7.45 13.77 -9.46
C THR A 80 -5.94 13.99 -9.26
N PRO A 81 -5.44 15.22 -9.48
CA PRO A 81 -4.09 15.59 -9.09
C PRO A 81 -3.91 15.45 -7.57
N ILE A 82 -2.73 15.00 -7.14
CA ILE A 82 -2.42 14.95 -5.71
C ILE A 82 -2.02 16.35 -5.23
N PRO A 83 -2.68 16.92 -4.21
CA PRO A 83 -2.25 18.19 -3.64
C PRO A 83 -1.07 17.99 -2.68
N PRO A 84 -0.16 18.98 -2.54
CA PRO A 84 1.04 18.86 -1.70
C PRO A 84 0.74 18.58 -0.21
N HIS A 85 -0.26 19.27 0.36
CA HIS A 85 -0.68 19.10 1.76
C HIS A 85 -1.19 17.68 2.09
N ALA A 86 -1.47 16.86 1.08
CA ALA A 86 -1.86 15.46 1.28
C ALA A 86 -0.67 14.49 1.48
N LEU A 87 0.56 14.99 1.55
CA LEU A 87 1.80 14.21 1.66
C LEU A 87 1.75 13.12 2.75
N PHE A 88 1.19 13.45 3.93
CA PHE A 88 1.12 12.54 5.07
C PHE A 88 -0.24 11.81 5.21
N GLN A 89 -1.18 12.04 4.28
CA GLN A 89 -2.49 11.38 4.32
C GLN A 89 -2.37 9.88 3.99
N PRO A 90 -3.13 9.01 4.67
CA PRO A 90 -3.13 7.59 4.37
C PRO A 90 -3.94 7.27 3.11
N ILE A 91 -3.50 6.25 2.38
CA ILE A 91 -4.33 5.55 1.40
C ILE A 91 -4.96 4.31 2.04
N ILE A 92 -6.21 4.03 1.67
CA ILE A 92 -6.95 2.86 2.14
C ILE A 92 -7.08 1.87 0.98
N THR A 93 -6.66 0.63 1.24
CA THR A 93 -6.84 -0.52 0.35
C THR A 93 -7.49 -1.65 1.13
N SER A 94 -8.19 -2.57 0.47
CA SER A 94 -8.87 -3.67 1.17
C SER A 94 -8.70 -4.99 0.43
N THR A 95 -8.63 -6.08 1.18
CA THR A 95 -8.51 -7.43 0.64
C THR A 95 -9.06 -8.45 1.65
N ARG A 96 -8.96 -9.73 1.32
CA ARG A 96 -9.33 -10.87 2.17
C ARG A 96 -8.14 -11.82 2.29
N THR A 97 -8.23 -12.76 3.23
CA THR A 97 -7.30 -13.89 3.40
C THR A 97 -7.86 -15.12 2.69
N PRO A 98 -7.46 -15.45 1.46
CA PRO A 98 -7.83 -16.72 0.83
C PRO A 98 -7.29 -17.90 1.64
N PHE A 99 -7.87 -19.07 1.39
CA PHE A 99 -7.49 -20.29 2.08
C PHE A 99 -5.99 -20.62 1.95
N LEU A 100 -5.40 -20.44 0.78
CA LEU A 100 -3.97 -20.70 0.52
C LEU A 100 -3.01 -19.63 1.09
N GLU A 101 -3.52 -18.63 1.81
CA GLU A 101 -2.68 -17.74 2.61
C GLU A 101 -2.63 -18.11 4.09
N MET A 102 -3.29 -19.19 4.48
CA MET A 102 -3.33 -19.64 5.85
C MET A 102 -2.09 -20.46 6.18
N ASP A 103 -1.63 -20.38 7.43
CA ASP A 103 -0.64 -21.28 7.99
C ASP A 103 -1.30 -22.48 8.68
N TYR A 104 -0.47 -23.31 9.32
CA TYR A 104 -0.88 -24.45 10.14
C TYR A 104 -1.93 -24.10 11.19
N ASN A 105 -1.89 -22.89 11.75
CA ASN A 105 -2.82 -22.47 12.79
C ASN A 105 -4.15 -21.96 12.22
N MET A 106 -4.37 -22.05 10.90
CA MET A 106 -5.63 -21.70 10.24
C MET A 106 -6.00 -20.22 10.32
N HIS A 107 -4.99 -19.35 10.39
CA HIS A 107 -5.14 -17.92 10.18
C HIS A 107 -4.10 -17.42 9.18
N LYS A 108 -4.23 -16.16 8.75
CA LYS A 108 -3.33 -15.57 7.76
C LYS A 108 -1.87 -15.76 8.20
N SER A 109 -1.10 -16.45 7.37
CA SER A 109 0.33 -16.68 7.58
C SER A 109 1.08 -15.35 7.64
N ASN A 110 2.00 -15.24 8.59
CA ASN A 110 2.79 -14.04 8.85
C ASN A 110 3.48 -13.48 7.58
N SER A 111 3.96 -14.36 6.69
CA SER A 111 4.64 -13.96 5.45
C SER A 111 3.69 -13.32 4.43
N THR A 112 2.42 -13.73 4.40
CA THR A 112 1.46 -13.26 3.40
C THR A 112 0.92 -11.86 3.68
N TYR A 113 1.24 -11.27 4.84
CA TYR A 113 0.95 -9.86 5.12
C TYR A 113 1.74 -8.94 4.18
N PHE A 114 3.00 -9.25 3.90
CA PHE A 114 3.89 -8.41 3.11
C PHE A 114 3.42 -8.28 1.65
N SER A 115 2.90 -9.37 1.06
CA SER A 115 2.40 -9.38 -0.32
C SER A 115 1.21 -8.43 -0.50
N ASP A 116 0.35 -8.30 0.51
CA ASP A 116 -0.78 -7.37 0.49
C ASP A 116 -0.32 -5.93 0.76
N MET A 117 0.63 -5.74 1.68
CA MET A 117 1.24 -4.44 1.96
C MET A 117 2.00 -3.88 0.75
N ASP A 118 2.64 -4.73 -0.08
CA ASP A 118 3.31 -4.28 -1.31
C ASP A 118 2.34 -3.54 -2.23
N ILE A 119 1.14 -4.08 -2.41
CA ILE A 119 0.10 -3.46 -3.25
C ILE A 119 -0.38 -2.14 -2.65
N SER A 120 -0.55 -2.09 -1.31
CA SER A 120 -0.95 -0.88 -0.60
C SER A 120 0.10 0.23 -0.71
N ARG A 121 1.38 -0.12 -0.47
CA ARG A 121 2.52 0.80 -0.58
C ARG A 121 2.72 1.27 -2.02
N THR A 122 2.52 0.40 -3.01
CA THR A 122 2.55 0.77 -4.43
C THR A 122 1.50 1.82 -4.77
N HIS A 123 0.28 1.67 -4.25
CA HIS A 123 -0.77 2.69 -4.43
C HIS A 123 -0.39 4.04 -3.83
N LEU A 124 0.14 4.09 -2.61
CA LEU A 124 0.55 5.33 -1.97
C LEU A 124 1.74 5.97 -2.71
N PHE A 125 2.83 5.21 -2.82
CA PHE A 125 4.11 5.74 -3.24
C PHE A 125 4.06 6.21 -4.69
N THR A 126 3.41 5.43 -5.58
CA THR A 126 3.18 5.85 -6.97
C THR A 126 2.33 7.11 -7.06
N ALA A 127 1.37 7.31 -6.16
CA ALA A 127 0.59 8.55 -6.13
C ALA A 127 1.45 9.75 -5.72
N LEU A 128 2.28 9.61 -4.67
CA LEU A 128 3.18 10.66 -4.17
C LEU A 128 4.23 11.05 -5.22
N ILE A 129 4.90 10.10 -5.86
CA ILE A 129 5.99 10.40 -6.81
C ILE A 129 5.53 10.50 -8.29
N ARG A 130 4.22 10.49 -8.53
CA ARG A 130 3.63 10.48 -9.88
C ARG A 130 4.18 11.59 -10.77
N ASN A 131 4.22 12.81 -10.25
CA ASN A 131 4.61 13.99 -11.00
C ASN A 131 6.09 13.89 -11.39
N ALA A 132 6.96 13.43 -10.49
CA ALA A 132 8.37 13.19 -10.78
C ALA A 132 8.56 12.17 -11.92
N ILE A 133 7.82 11.04 -11.88
CA ILE A 133 7.86 10.02 -12.96
C ILE A 133 7.41 10.63 -14.29
N ARG A 134 6.28 11.36 -14.30
CA ARG A 134 5.73 11.97 -15.52
C ARG A 134 6.64 13.05 -16.12
N LYS A 135 7.25 13.90 -15.29
CA LYS A 135 8.22 14.93 -15.72
C LYS A 135 9.49 14.30 -16.30
N ASN A 136 10.00 13.24 -15.68
CA ASN A 136 11.17 12.52 -16.20
C ASN A 136 10.90 11.89 -17.58
N ASN A 137 9.71 11.29 -17.76
CA ASN A 137 9.32 10.73 -19.06
C ASN A 137 9.19 11.78 -20.17
N ARG A 138 8.77 13.02 -19.84
CA ARG A 138 8.68 14.14 -20.78
C ARG A 138 10.05 14.75 -21.12
N SER A 139 10.97 14.82 -20.14
CA SER A 139 12.31 15.39 -20.30
C SER A 139 13.32 14.45 -20.97
N ASN A 140 13.01 13.17 -21.15
CA ASN A 140 13.78 12.27 -22.01
C ASN A 140 13.90 12.77 -23.48
N GLY A 141 13.13 13.78 -23.89
CA GLY A 141 13.30 14.50 -25.16
C GLY A 141 14.08 15.83 -25.09
N ALA A 142 14.28 16.44 -23.90
CA ALA A 142 14.94 17.73 -23.79
C ALA A 142 15.54 18.00 -22.38
N LYS A 143 16.87 18.15 -22.37
CA LYS A 143 17.76 18.80 -21.37
C LYS A 143 18.14 18.03 -20.08
N LYS A 144 19.45 18.18 -19.77
CA LYS A 144 20.23 17.62 -18.65
C LYS A 144 19.60 17.93 -17.29
N SER A 145 19.45 16.90 -16.47
CA SER A 145 19.07 17.00 -15.06
C SER A 145 20.23 17.53 -14.21
N VAL A 146 19.92 18.42 -13.26
CA VAL A 146 20.82 19.20 -12.39
C VAL A 146 21.62 18.33 -11.39
N VAL A 147 21.45 17.02 -11.40
CA VAL A 147 22.16 16.05 -10.53
C VAL A 147 23.63 15.82 -10.96
N ALA A 148 24.11 16.53 -11.98
CA ALA A 148 25.50 16.44 -12.46
C ALA A 148 26.54 17.00 -11.47
N GLY A 149 26.13 17.64 -10.36
CA GLY A 149 27.03 18.26 -9.38
C GLY A 149 27.33 17.43 -8.12
N ALA A 150 26.74 16.24 -7.94
CA ALA A 150 27.05 15.41 -6.78
C ALA A 150 28.40 14.70 -6.99
N VAL A 151 29.33 14.83 -6.04
CA VAL A 151 30.63 14.15 -6.05
C VAL A 151 30.39 12.64 -6.18
N GLY A 152 30.84 12.04 -7.29
CA GLY A 152 30.58 10.65 -7.66
C GLY A 152 29.54 10.44 -8.77
N ALA A 153 28.93 11.51 -9.30
CA ALA A 153 28.07 11.43 -10.49
C ALA A 153 28.92 11.13 -11.73
N THR A 154 29.05 9.85 -12.10
CA THR A 154 29.49 9.48 -13.44
C THR A 154 28.56 10.15 -14.43
N GLU A 155 29.12 10.91 -15.37
CA GLU A 155 28.40 11.59 -16.44
C GLU A 155 27.30 10.69 -17.03
N GLY A 156 26.05 11.15 -16.96
CA GLY A 156 24.99 10.62 -17.82
C GLY A 156 24.19 9.41 -17.33
N THR A 157 23.79 9.30 -16.06
CA THR A 157 22.74 8.32 -15.69
C THR A 157 21.36 8.73 -16.21
N ARG A 158 21.10 8.41 -17.49
CA ARG A 158 19.76 8.14 -18.01
C ARG A 158 19.21 6.93 -17.25
N GLY A 159 17.96 7.01 -16.78
CA GLY A 159 17.37 5.92 -16.03
C GLY A 159 15.96 6.25 -15.57
N THR A 160 15.12 5.22 -15.56
CA THR A 160 13.81 5.23 -14.91
C THR A 160 14.01 5.25 -13.40
N HIS A 161 13.08 5.87 -12.68
CA HIS A 161 13.06 5.80 -11.22
C HIS A 161 12.70 4.36 -10.82
N ILE A 162 13.61 3.69 -10.12
CA ILE A 162 13.38 2.40 -9.50
C ILE A 162 13.15 2.65 -8.01
N ILE A 163 12.03 2.15 -7.52
CA ILE A 163 11.68 2.19 -6.10
C ILE A 163 12.00 0.82 -5.53
N ALA A 164 12.96 0.74 -4.61
CA ALA A 164 13.40 -0.52 -4.02
C ALA A 164 13.08 -0.54 -2.52
N LEU A 165 12.52 -1.66 -2.06
CA LEU A 165 12.33 -1.95 -0.64
C LEU A 165 13.68 -2.33 -0.03
N GLY A 166 14.13 -1.59 0.98
CA GLY A 166 15.39 -1.86 1.69
C GLY A 166 15.21 -2.65 2.99
N GLY A 167 13.99 -2.72 3.51
CA GLY A 167 13.69 -3.46 4.72
C GLY A 167 12.25 -3.26 5.15
N VAL A 168 11.70 -4.24 5.85
CA VAL A 168 10.34 -4.19 6.41
C VAL A 168 10.31 -4.91 7.76
N SER A 169 9.56 -4.37 8.71
CA SER A 169 9.23 -5.04 9.97
C SER A 169 7.73 -4.98 10.18
N CYS A 170 7.15 -6.05 10.73
CA CYS A 170 5.72 -6.18 10.98
C CYS A 170 5.48 -6.71 12.39
N LEU A 171 4.65 -5.99 13.15
CA LEU A 171 4.20 -6.36 14.48
C LEU A 171 2.77 -6.89 14.37
N PHE A 172 2.57 -8.14 14.79
CA PHE A 172 1.27 -8.81 14.80
C PHE A 172 0.59 -8.63 16.15
N LYS A 173 -0.67 -8.20 16.14
CA LYS A 173 -1.46 -7.95 17.36
C LYS A 173 -2.67 -8.88 17.48
N LYS A 174 -3.36 -9.16 16.37
CA LYS A 174 -4.53 -10.05 16.31
C LYS A 174 -4.51 -10.81 15.00
N GLU A 175 -4.95 -12.06 15.05
CA GLU A 175 -5.09 -12.92 13.88
C GLU A 175 -6.16 -12.42 12.90
N ILE A 176 -5.97 -12.75 11.63
CA ILE A 176 -6.96 -12.55 10.57
C ILE A 176 -7.44 -13.92 10.11
N LEU A 177 -8.70 -14.21 10.43
CA LEU A 177 -9.37 -15.47 10.08
C LEU A 177 -9.58 -15.64 8.56
N PRO A 178 -9.87 -16.87 8.09
CA PRO A 178 -10.08 -17.17 6.69
C PRO A 178 -11.20 -16.34 6.07
N TYR A 179 -10.96 -15.84 4.86
CA TYR A 179 -11.84 -14.98 4.07
C TYR A 179 -12.30 -13.68 4.75
N LYS A 180 -11.78 -13.38 5.95
CA LYS A 180 -12.08 -12.16 6.68
C LYS A 180 -11.56 -10.96 5.87
N LYS A 181 -12.44 -10.01 5.62
CA LYS A 181 -12.07 -8.74 5.00
C LYS A 181 -11.35 -7.87 6.01
N TYR A 182 -10.29 -7.22 5.56
CA TYR A 182 -9.57 -6.21 6.32
C TYR A 182 -9.16 -5.03 5.42
N GLU A 183 -8.80 -3.92 6.04
CA GLU A 183 -8.32 -2.72 5.39
C GLU A 183 -6.84 -2.50 5.72
N MET A 184 -6.08 -1.99 4.76
CA MET A 184 -4.71 -1.54 4.92
C MET A 184 -4.68 -0.03 4.75
N TRP A 185 -4.25 0.65 5.80
CA TRP A 185 -4.07 2.08 5.87
C TRP A 185 -2.58 2.38 5.81
N THR A 186 -2.12 2.87 4.66
CA THR A 186 -0.69 3.10 4.41
C THR A 186 -0.44 4.59 4.26
N ARG A 187 0.52 5.15 5.00
CA ARG A 187 0.94 6.56 4.90
C ARG A 187 2.46 6.71 4.89
N LEU A 188 2.93 7.85 4.42
CA LEU A 188 4.30 8.29 4.64
C LEU A 188 4.45 8.63 6.12
N LEU A 189 5.42 7.99 6.79
CA LEU A 189 5.76 8.30 8.18
C LEU A 189 6.71 9.50 8.24
N CYS A 190 7.82 9.40 7.49
CA CYS A 190 8.86 10.43 7.36
C CYS A 190 9.88 10.01 6.28
N TRP A 191 10.96 10.78 6.16
CA TRP A 191 12.15 10.40 5.40
C TRP A 191 13.42 10.90 6.08
N ASP A 192 14.53 10.24 5.75
CA ASP A 192 15.89 10.68 6.06
C ASP A 192 16.64 11.11 4.78
N ARG A 193 17.98 11.11 4.80
CA ARG A 193 18.82 11.48 3.64
C ARG A 193 18.75 10.49 2.48
N LYS A 194 18.38 9.23 2.72
CA LYS A 194 18.44 8.11 1.77
C LYS A 194 17.10 7.38 1.62
N TRP A 195 16.33 7.24 2.69
CA TRP A 195 15.17 6.37 2.81
C TRP A 195 13.88 7.14 3.06
N PHE A 196 12.82 6.71 2.39
CA PHE A 196 11.44 6.97 2.79
C PHE A 196 10.97 5.89 3.76
N TYR A 197 10.26 6.27 4.82
CA TYR A 197 9.66 5.33 5.76
C TYR A 197 8.14 5.36 5.61
N LEU A 198 7.54 4.23 5.27
CA LEU A 198 6.09 4.07 5.17
C LEU A 198 5.59 3.22 6.33
N VAL A 199 4.45 3.59 6.89
CA VAL A 199 3.75 2.78 7.89
C VAL A 199 2.44 2.26 7.29
N THR A 200 2.17 0.98 7.52
CA THR A 200 0.94 0.31 7.10
C THR A 200 0.26 -0.34 8.30
N HIS A 201 -0.97 0.08 8.59
CA HIS A 201 -1.82 -0.56 9.59
C HIS A 201 -2.86 -1.46 8.92
N LEU A 202 -2.93 -2.72 9.34
CA LEU A 202 -4.00 -3.63 8.97
C LEU A 202 -5.09 -3.56 10.03
N VAL A 203 -6.32 -3.23 9.63
CA VAL A 203 -7.40 -2.94 10.56
C VAL A 203 -8.71 -3.62 10.16
N LYS A 204 -9.60 -3.78 11.14
CA LYS A 204 -10.99 -4.17 10.89
C LYS A 204 -11.67 -3.13 9.98
N PRO A 205 -12.40 -3.55 8.92
CA PRO A 205 -13.01 -2.62 7.98
C PRO A 205 -14.04 -1.70 8.64
N GLY A 206 -14.04 -0.44 8.22
CA GLY A 206 -15.07 0.53 8.59
C GLY A 206 -15.02 1.03 10.05
N VAL A 207 -13.97 0.71 10.82
CA VAL A 207 -13.78 1.28 12.16
C VAL A 207 -13.34 2.73 12.09
N GLY A 208 -12.40 3.08 11.20
CA GLY A 208 -12.15 4.46 10.80
C GLY A 208 -12.88 4.74 9.50
N GLN A 209 -13.74 5.76 9.46
CA GLN A 209 -14.34 6.22 8.20
C GLN A 209 -13.90 7.64 7.91
N PRO A 210 -13.20 7.88 6.78
CA PRO A 210 -12.76 9.22 6.45
C PRO A 210 -13.96 10.09 6.07
N SER A 211 -13.93 11.33 6.54
CA SER A 211 -14.89 12.37 6.17
C SER A 211 -14.68 12.86 4.73
N THR A 212 -13.46 12.82 4.22
CA THR A 212 -13.09 13.32 2.89
C THR A 212 -12.18 12.34 2.14
N TRP A 213 -12.16 12.45 0.81
CA TRP A 213 -11.38 11.58 -0.07
C TRP A 213 -10.59 12.40 -1.09
N THR A 214 -9.37 12.81 -0.74
CA THR A 214 -8.54 13.71 -1.55
C THR A 214 -8.36 13.26 -3.00
N LEU A 215 -7.99 11.99 -3.22
CA LEU A 215 -7.79 11.45 -4.56
C LEU A 215 -9.08 10.89 -5.19
N GLN A 216 -10.21 10.90 -4.48
CA GLN A 216 -11.49 10.36 -4.96
C GLN A 216 -12.66 11.26 -4.50
N PRO A 217 -12.68 12.56 -4.84
CA PRO A 217 -13.63 13.53 -4.29
C PRO A 217 -15.10 13.20 -4.61
N TRP A 218 -15.35 12.38 -5.63
CA TRP A 218 -16.69 11.88 -5.97
C TRP A 218 -17.23 10.83 -4.98
N LYS A 219 -16.39 10.27 -4.09
CA LYS A 219 -16.86 9.35 -3.05
C LYS A 219 -17.60 10.11 -1.96
N ARG A 220 -18.86 9.73 -1.76
CA ARG A 220 -19.68 10.27 -0.67
C ARG A 220 -19.08 9.90 0.68
N ALA A 221 -18.85 10.91 1.51
CA ALA A 221 -18.64 10.72 2.93
C ALA A 221 -19.85 9.97 3.51
N LYS A 222 -19.64 8.95 4.33
CA LYS A 222 -20.76 8.42 5.11
C LYS A 222 -21.13 9.45 6.16
N LYS A 223 -22.44 9.70 6.35
CA LYS A 223 -22.93 10.62 7.37
C LYS A 223 -22.36 10.21 8.74
N GLY A 224 -21.72 11.16 9.42
CA GLY A 224 -21.11 10.97 10.73
C GLY A 224 -19.65 10.55 10.63
N GLY A 225 -18.74 11.52 10.46
CA GLY A 225 -17.38 11.39 10.97
C GLY A 225 -17.45 11.42 12.49
N GLU A 226 -18.05 10.40 13.11
CA GLU A 226 -18.00 10.26 14.56
C GLU A 226 -16.52 10.18 14.95
N ILE A 227 -16.13 11.03 15.91
CA ILE A 227 -14.82 10.93 16.54
C ILE A 227 -14.77 9.55 17.18
N VAL A 228 -14.01 8.66 16.55
CA VAL A 228 -13.86 7.29 17.05
C VAL A 228 -12.81 7.33 18.15
N ASP A 229 -13.20 6.83 19.31
CA ASP A 229 -12.31 6.64 20.44
C ASP A 229 -10.96 5.99 20.02
N PRO A 230 -9.81 6.62 20.36
CA PRO A 230 -8.48 6.06 20.14
C PRO A 230 -8.30 4.60 20.56
N GLU A 231 -8.89 4.18 21.68
CA GLU A 231 -8.76 2.80 22.15
C GLU A 231 -9.48 1.82 21.22
N LYS A 232 -10.66 2.23 20.72
CA LYS A 232 -11.40 1.49 19.71
C LYS A 232 -10.63 1.37 18.40
N LEU A 233 -9.94 2.43 17.96
CA LEU A 233 -9.05 2.37 16.79
C LEU A 233 -7.88 1.40 17.03
N LYS A 234 -7.20 1.53 18.18
CA LYS A 234 -6.07 0.67 18.55
C LYS A 234 -6.48 -0.79 18.68
N SER A 235 -7.67 -1.08 19.20
CA SER A 235 -8.19 -2.45 19.34
C SER A 235 -8.61 -3.07 18.00
N ALA A 236 -8.88 -2.26 16.98
CA ALA A 236 -9.21 -2.72 15.63
C ALA A 236 -7.99 -3.10 14.78
N VAL A 237 -6.77 -2.80 15.23
CA VAL A 237 -5.52 -3.15 14.53
C VAL A 237 -5.23 -4.65 14.65
N TYR A 238 -5.09 -5.31 13.49
CA TYR A 238 -4.57 -6.68 13.37
C TYR A 238 -3.04 -6.70 13.39
N ALA A 239 -2.42 -5.82 12.61
CA ALA A 239 -0.96 -5.73 12.50
C ALA A 239 -0.54 -4.32 12.11
N THR A 240 0.70 -3.96 12.44
CA THR A 240 1.33 -2.70 12.02
C THR A 240 2.71 -2.98 11.46
N ALA A 241 3.00 -2.46 10.29
CA ALA A 241 4.30 -2.61 9.65
C ALA A 241 4.94 -1.28 9.30
N ILE A 242 6.27 -1.24 9.36
CA ILE A 242 7.10 -0.15 8.86
C ILE A 242 8.00 -0.69 7.74
N ALA A 243 8.14 0.08 6.66
CA ALA A 243 8.97 -0.27 5.52
C ALA A 243 9.82 0.91 5.11
N LYS A 244 11.08 0.65 4.72
CA LYS A 244 11.98 1.67 4.17
C LYS A 244 12.22 1.49 2.68
N TYR A 245 12.12 2.58 1.92
CA TYR A 245 12.25 2.59 0.47
C TYR A 245 13.32 3.56 0.01
N VAL A 246 14.13 3.12 -0.95
CA VAL A 246 15.09 3.96 -1.65
C VAL A 246 14.62 4.19 -3.07
N ILE A 247 14.82 5.41 -3.57
CA ILE A 247 14.64 5.72 -4.98
C ILE A 247 16.02 5.70 -5.63
N LYS A 248 16.16 4.89 -6.68
CA LYS A 248 17.37 4.81 -7.51
C LYS A 248 17.07 5.31 -8.91
N ARG A 249 18.03 6.03 -9.49
CA ARG A 249 18.08 6.40 -10.89
C ARG A 249 19.37 5.84 -11.48
N GLY A 250 19.27 4.66 -12.10
CA GLY A 250 20.45 3.87 -12.44
C GLY A 250 21.23 3.48 -11.19
N ARG A 251 22.51 3.88 -11.11
CA ARG A 251 23.37 3.63 -9.95
C ARG A 251 23.29 4.71 -8.86
N ILE A 252 22.62 5.83 -9.14
CA ILE A 252 22.52 6.96 -8.22
C ILE A 252 21.30 6.79 -7.32
N THR A 253 21.51 6.98 -6.01
CA THR A 253 20.40 7.10 -5.05
C THR A 253 19.87 8.54 -5.08
N VAL A 254 18.57 8.70 -5.32
CA VAL A 254 17.90 10.00 -5.28
C VAL A 254 17.46 10.27 -3.84
N PRO A 255 17.90 11.38 -3.21
CA PRO A 255 17.47 11.74 -1.87
C PRO A 255 15.94 11.91 -1.80
N PRO A 256 15.28 11.48 -0.72
CA PRO A 256 13.83 11.62 -0.58
C PRO A 256 13.32 13.05 -0.75
N GLU A 257 14.02 14.02 -0.19
CA GLU A 257 13.68 15.45 -0.32
C GLU A 257 13.66 15.88 -1.80
N GLN A 258 14.71 15.53 -2.57
CA GLN A 258 14.76 15.84 -3.99
C GLN A 258 13.62 15.16 -4.76
N ALA A 259 13.32 13.90 -4.44
CA ALA A 259 12.24 13.18 -5.10
C ALA A 259 10.86 13.78 -4.82
N LEU A 260 10.63 14.28 -3.60
CA LEU A 260 9.40 14.99 -3.24
C LEU A 260 9.32 16.36 -3.92
N LEU A 261 10.44 17.09 -4.03
CA LEU A 261 10.51 18.36 -4.76
C LEU A 261 10.21 18.15 -6.25
N ASP A 262 10.82 17.15 -6.89
CA ASP A 262 10.56 16.79 -8.28
C ASP A 262 9.09 16.39 -8.50
N ALA A 263 8.46 15.83 -7.46
CA ALA A 263 7.06 15.43 -7.45
C ALA A 263 6.06 16.55 -7.10
N ASP A 264 6.53 17.78 -6.87
CA ASP A 264 5.71 18.91 -6.42
C ASP A 264 5.00 18.66 -5.08
N MET A 265 5.54 17.76 -4.24
CA MET A 265 4.95 17.45 -2.93
C MET A 265 5.47 18.36 -1.81
N ILE A 266 6.61 18.99 -2.01
CA ILE A 266 7.19 19.98 -1.10
C ILE A 266 7.63 21.22 -1.90
N PRO A 267 7.54 22.44 -1.33
CA PRO A 267 8.02 23.65 -1.97
C PRO A 267 9.56 23.72 -1.92
N VAL A 268 10.14 24.62 -2.72
CA VAL A 268 11.57 24.97 -2.59
C VAL A 268 11.83 25.57 -1.21
N LYS A 269 12.95 25.23 -0.57
CA LYS A 269 13.34 25.82 0.71
C LYS A 269 13.58 27.32 0.55
N PRO A 270 13.00 28.18 1.40
CA PRO A 270 13.32 29.61 1.42
C PRO A 270 14.80 29.84 1.75
N ASP A 271 15.38 30.90 1.18
CA ASP A 271 16.77 31.27 1.44
C ASP A 271 16.96 31.61 2.93
N GLY A 272 17.97 31.02 3.54
CA GLY A 272 18.26 31.20 4.97
C GLY A 272 17.25 30.52 5.91
N TRP A 273 16.35 29.67 5.41
CA TRP A 273 15.44 28.92 6.27
C TRP A 273 16.22 27.99 7.21
N VAL A 274 15.97 28.15 8.50
CA VAL A 274 16.44 27.27 9.57
C VAL A 274 15.19 26.86 10.33
N TYR A 275 15.04 25.56 10.54
CA TYR A 275 13.94 25.07 11.35
C TYR A 275 14.03 25.64 12.76
N GLN A 276 13.12 26.55 13.08
CA GLN A 276 12.92 26.99 14.44
C GLN A 276 12.01 25.95 15.06
N ALA A 277 12.60 25.06 15.85
CA ALA A 277 11.82 24.19 16.70
C ALA A 277 11.05 25.12 17.66
N GLU A 278 9.82 25.48 17.29
CA GLU A 278 8.86 25.88 18.30
C GLU A 278 8.93 24.81 19.38
N THR A 279 8.88 25.23 20.65
CA THR A 279 8.65 24.35 21.80
C THR A 279 7.27 23.71 21.70
N SER A 280 7.05 22.96 20.62
CA SER A 280 6.04 21.95 20.47
C SER A 280 6.41 20.92 21.50
N GLU A 281 5.64 20.94 22.59
CA GLU A 281 5.76 20.06 23.75
C GLU A 281 6.40 18.73 23.38
N ASN A 282 7.56 18.48 23.99
CA ASN A 282 8.24 17.20 23.92
C ASN A 282 7.18 16.11 24.02
N GLY A 283 7.02 15.35 22.92
CA GLY A 283 6.21 14.15 22.85
C GLY A 283 6.78 13.10 23.79
N HIS A 284 6.67 13.35 25.10
CA HIS A 284 6.75 12.31 26.11
C HIS A 284 5.64 11.33 25.79
N ALA A 285 6.01 10.06 25.80
CA ALA A 285 5.12 8.93 25.64
C ALA A 285 4.18 8.81 26.86
N ASN A 286 3.31 9.80 27.06
CA ASN A 286 2.19 9.76 27.98
C ASN A 286 0.92 9.76 27.17
N GLY A 287 0.50 8.57 26.72
CA GLY A 287 -0.89 8.16 26.49
C GLY A 287 -1.82 8.96 25.55
N ASP A 288 -1.47 10.18 25.16
CA ASP A 288 -2.37 11.08 24.45
C ASP A 288 -2.04 11.09 22.95
N THR A 289 -3.07 10.88 22.13
CA THR A 289 -2.92 10.63 20.69
C THR A 289 -2.48 11.86 19.88
N ASN A 290 -2.47 13.04 20.50
CA ASN A 290 -2.27 14.33 19.84
C ASN A 290 -0.86 14.51 19.25
N GLY A 291 0.16 13.82 19.76
CA GLY A 291 1.54 13.88 19.22
C GLY A 291 1.92 12.77 18.23
N VAL A 292 1.04 11.78 18.00
CA VAL A 292 1.40 10.55 17.25
C VAL A 292 0.93 10.58 15.80
N LEU A 293 -0.08 11.39 15.47
CA LEU A 293 -0.65 11.51 14.13
C LEU A 293 -0.24 12.83 13.48
N PRO A 294 -0.16 12.89 12.13
CA PRO A 294 0.02 14.16 11.45
C PRO A 294 -1.13 15.11 11.73
N LYS A 295 -0.81 16.40 11.86
CA LYS A 295 -1.82 17.46 11.89
C LYS A 295 -2.56 17.53 10.55
N VAL A 296 -3.87 17.82 10.58
CA VAL A 296 -4.62 18.15 9.36
C VAL A 296 -4.26 19.59 9.02
N VAL A 297 -3.80 19.81 7.79
CA VAL A 297 -3.26 21.09 7.34
C VAL A 297 -3.99 21.49 6.06
N GLU A 298 -4.48 22.71 6.04
CA GLU A 298 -5.12 23.31 4.87
C GLU A 298 -4.06 23.71 3.83
N ALA A 299 -4.50 23.96 2.59
CA ALA A 299 -3.58 24.20 1.48
C ALA A 299 -2.73 25.47 1.68
N GLU A 300 -3.30 26.50 2.32
CA GLU A 300 -2.69 27.81 2.56
C GLU A 300 -1.59 27.78 3.63
N GLU A 301 -1.66 26.82 4.55
CA GLU A 301 -0.72 26.70 5.67
C GLU A 301 0.49 25.83 5.31
N TRP A 302 0.48 25.16 4.15
CA TRP A 302 1.53 24.22 3.76
C TRP A 302 2.89 24.90 3.54
N ASN A 303 3.77 24.79 4.53
CA ASN A 303 5.11 25.39 4.56
C ASN A 303 6.18 24.43 5.10
N TRP A 304 7.44 24.86 5.08
CA TRP A 304 8.58 24.03 5.50
C TRP A 304 8.61 23.72 7.00
N ASP A 305 8.04 24.57 7.85
CA ASP A 305 8.01 24.32 9.30
C ASP A 305 7.08 23.15 9.63
N ILE A 306 5.91 23.10 8.98
CA ILE A 306 4.98 21.96 9.09
C ILE A 306 5.61 20.69 8.51
N ILE A 307 6.21 20.78 7.33
CA ILE A 307 6.86 19.64 6.66
C ILE A 307 7.94 19.04 7.55
N GLU A 308 8.81 19.89 8.10
CA GLU A 308 9.93 19.45 8.93
C GLU A 308 9.45 18.93 10.29
N ALA A 309 8.46 19.56 10.92
CA ALA A 309 7.84 19.07 12.15
C ALA A 309 7.28 17.64 11.97
N GLU A 310 6.51 17.41 10.90
CA GLU A 310 5.96 16.09 10.59
C GLU A 310 7.04 15.06 10.23
N ARG A 311 8.08 15.49 9.50
CA ARG A 311 9.23 14.65 9.17
C ARG A 311 9.96 14.21 10.45
N LEU A 312 10.26 15.14 11.35
CA LEU A 312 10.96 14.88 12.62
C LEU A 312 10.12 14.01 13.56
N ARG A 313 8.79 14.24 13.64
CA ARG A 313 7.86 13.41 14.40
C ARG A 313 7.97 11.93 14.01
N GLY A 314 7.94 11.64 12.70
CA GLY A 314 8.08 10.27 12.21
C GLY A 314 9.51 9.72 12.34
N LEU A 315 10.52 10.59 12.23
CA LEU A 315 11.93 10.20 12.27
C LEU A 315 12.33 9.57 13.61
N THR A 316 11.70 9.99 14.71
CA THR A 316 11.88 9.41 16.05
C THR A 316 11.65 7.89 16.07
N VAL A 317 10.65 7.41 15.31
CA VAL A 317 10.37 5.96 15.20
C VAL A 317 11.20 5.33 14.10
N ALA A 318 11.36 6.01 12.96
CA ALA A 318 12.11 5.48 11.83
C ALA A 318 13.59 5.22 12.14
N THR A 319 14.22 6.06 12.98
CA THR A 319 15.62 5.89 13.38
C THR A 319 15.84 4.56 14.10
N LYS A 320 14.94 4.20 15.04
CA LYS A 320 14.99 2.90 15.74
C LYS A 320 14.89 1.71 14.79
N PHE A 321 14.08 1.84 13.73
CA PHE A 321 13.99 0.82 12.69
C PHE A 321 15.21 0.82 11.76
N ALA A 322 15.80 1.97 11.48
CA ALA A 322 17.00 2.09 10.66
C ALA A 322 18.23 1.45 11.34
N GLU A 323 18.36 1.63 12.66
CA GLU A 323 19.41 1.01 13.49
C GLU A 323 19.43 -0.52 13.41
N MET A 324 18.30 -1.15 13.06
CA MET A 324 18.24 -2.60 12.83
C MET A 324 19.13 -3.08 11.66
N ASP A 325 19.63 -2.19 10.78
CA ASP A 325 20.62 -2.55 9.76
C ASP A 325 21.92 -3.09 10.36
N GLY A 326 22.26 -2.68 11.59
CA GLY A 326 23.44 -3.20 12.30
C GLY A 326 23.32 -4.68 12.69
N MET A 327 22.12 -5.27 12.64
CA MET A 327 21.95 -6.71 12.93
C MET A 327 22.67 -7.61 11.92
N HIS A 328 23.07 -7.09 10.75
CA HIS A 328 23.94 -7.83 9.85
C HIS A 328 25.28 -8.22 10.50
N ASP A 329 25.77 -7.41 11.43
CA ASP A 329 27.04 -7.65 12.14
C ASP A 329 26.91 -8.72 13.24
N PHE A 330 25.69 -9.18 13.55
CA PHE A 330 25.45 -10.25 14.53
C PHE A 330 25.66 -11.65 13.93
N PHE A 331 25.82 -11.74 12.61
CA PHE A 331 26.14 -13.01 11.96
C PHE A 331 27.64 -13.29 12.07
N ASP A 332 28.00 -14.22 12.96
CA ASP A 332 29.38 -14.61 13.25
C ASP A 332 29.85 -15.85 12.46
N GLY A 333 28.98 -16.42 11.63
CA GLY A 333 29.25 -17.63 10.86
C GLY A 333 29.32 -18.92 11.70
N GLY A 334 28.81 -18.92 12.93
CA GLY A 334 28.88 -20.08 13.83
C GLY A 334 30.30 -20.34 14.33
N LYS A 335 31.01 -19.28 14.70
CA LYS A 335 32.43 -19.33 15.13
C LYS A 335 32.69 -20.38 16.22
N ASP A 336 31.73 -20.54 17.13
CA ASP A 336 31.81 -21.48 18.26
C ASP A 336 31.05 -22.80 17.99
N GLY A 337 30.71 -23.07 16.72
CA GLY A 337 29.89 -24.20 16.29
C GLY A 337 28.43 -23.83 16.03
N VAL A 338 27.71 -24.73 15.36
CA VAL A 338 26.27 -24.63 15.09
C VAL A 338 25.53 -25.78 15.75
N LEU A 339 24.26 -25.56 16.12
CA LEU A 339 23.44 -26.59 16.78
C LEU A 339 23.12 -27.79 15.87
N GLY A 340 23.02 -27.55 14.56
CA GLY A 340 22.73 -28.56 13.56
C GLY A 340 22.37 -27.93 12.22
N GLU A 341 22.40 -28.75 11.17
CA GLU A 341 21.99 -28.40 9.82
C GLU A 341 20.82 -29.30 9.42
N PHE A 342 19.72 -28.69 8.97
CA PHE A 342 18.50 -29.39 8.63
C PHE A 342 18.01 -28.89 7.28
N ALA A 343 17.91 -29.80 6.31
CA ALA A 343 17.26 -29.52 5.03
C ALA A 343 15.74 -29.39 5.23
N ASP A 344 15.08 -28.57 4.41
CA ASP A 344 13.61 -28.48 4.39
C ASP A 344 13.02 -29.71 3.67
N LEU A 345 12.76 -29.59 2.37
CA LEU A 345 12.23 -30.70 1.56
C LEU A 345 13.29 -31.34 0.66
N LEU A 346 14.12 -30.52 0.01
CA LEU A 346 15.12 -30.96 -0.97
C LEU A 346 16.50 -30.35 -0.75
N TYR A 347 16.59 -29.29 0.06
CA TYR A 347 17.81 -28.54 0.37
C TYR A 347 17.74 -28.00 1.78
#